data_AF-A0A1D1XDU5-F1
#
_entry.id   AF-A0A1D1XDU5-F1
#
_cell.length_a   1.000
_cell.length_b   1.000
_cell.length_c   1.000
_cell.angle_alpha   90.00
_cell.angle_beta   90.00
_cell.angle_gamma   90.00
#
_symmetry.space_group_name_H-M   'P 1'
#
loop_
_entity.id
_entity.type
_entity.pdbx_description
1 polymer ?
#
loop_
_entity_poly.entity_id
_entity_poly.type
_entity_poly.pdbx_seq_one_letter_code
_entity_poly.pdbx_strand_id
1 'polypeptide(L)'
;MSKKSGSTKKKAKRSASNVFSAFPESELAAFKQGFQMMDYDKDGVLGKDDLRQTFDWVGRPTTDKELNEMLSEADGPINLVNLLGMFAAHMSGDAYDDQTVKNAISGFDKNGKVDLELLRKRLTTEGDDPFSNDDLDTVFEALGVDDEGNVATNVLIEALSSGAGSSE
;
A
#
# COMPACT_ATOMS: atom_id res chain seq x y z
N MET A 1 10.07 47.23 -2.04
CA MET A 1 10.28 46.18 -3.05
C MET A 1 11.28 45.18 -2.49
N SER A 2 10.84 44.00 -2.05
CA SER A 2 11.71 42.83 -1.81
C SER A 2 10.84 41.58 -1.77
N LYS A 3 10.90 40.83 -2.88
CA LYS A 3 10.25 39.52 -3.07
C LYS A 3 10.93 38.49 -2.16
N LYS A 4 10.19 37.88 -1.24
CA LYS A 4 10.67 36.69 -0.51
C LYS A 4 10.20 35.47 -1.28
N SER A 5 11.14 34.86 -1.99
CA SER A 5 10.99 33.60 -2.74
C SER A 5 10.51 32.50 -1.79
N GLY A 6 9.38 31.88 -2.12
CA GLY A 6 8.87 30.69 -1.44
C GLY A 6 9.68 29.47 -1.86
N SER A 7 10.26 28.79 -0.89
CA SER A 7 10.97 27.53 -1.07
C SER A 7 9.97 26.41 -1.33
N THR A 8 9.68 26.11 -2.60
CA THR A 8 8.93 24.92 -3.00
C THR A 8 9.78 23.69 -2.68
N LYS A 9 9.36 22.90 -1.68
CA LYS A 9 9.91 21.57 -1.40
C LYS A 9 9.69 20.70 -2.65
N LYS A 10 10.73 20.48 -3.44
CA LYS A 10 10.74 19.50 -4.54
C LYS A 10 10.51 18.13 -3.93
N LYS A 11 9.31 17.55 -4.11
CA LYS A 11 9.07 16.12 -3.91
C LYS A 11 10.09 15.35 -4.74
N ALA A 12 10.85 14.48 -4.10
CA ALA A 12 11.89 13.71 -4.74
C ALA A 12 11.28 12.89 -5.88
N LYS A 13 11.78 13.13 -7.11
CA LYS A 13 11.57 12.25 -8.25
C LYS A 13 12.17 10.89 -7.86
N ARG A 14 11.33 9.99 -7.32
CA ARG A 14 11.75 8.63 -7.00
C ARG A 14 12.20 8.00 -8.33
N SER A 15 13.50 7.73 -8.42
CA SER A 15 14.09 7.12 -9.61
C SER A 15 13.36 5.83 -9.94
N ALA A 16 12.98 5.69 -11.21
CA ALA A 16 12.40 4.49 -11.82
C ALA A 16 13.10 3.18 -11.39
N SER A 17 14.39 3.25 -11.07
CA SER A 17 15.23 2.12 -10.67
C SER A 17 14.74 1.35 -9.44
N ASN A 18 13.96 1.97 -8.54
CA ASN A 18 13.51 1.29 -7.31
C ASN A 18 12.12 0.66 -7.46
N VAL A 19 11.30 1.15 -8.39
CA VAL A 19 9.93 0.63 -8.61
C VAL A 19 9.97 -0.76 -9.25
N PHE A 20 10.89 -1.00 -10.18
CA PHE A 20 11.08 -2.33 -10.76
C PHE A 20 11.66 -3.35 -9.77
N SER A 21 12.25 -2.91 -8.67
CA SER A 21 12.72 -3.81 -7.61
C SER A 21 11.60 -4.20 -6.63
N ALA A 22 10.45 -3.50 -6.67
CA ALA A 22 9.34 -3.72 -5.76
C ALA A 22 8.48 -4.93 -6.15
N PHE A 23 8.60 -5.42 -7.40
CA PHE A 23 7.80 -6.53 -7.92
C PHE A 23 8.70 -7.63 -8.50
N PRO A 24 8.31 -8.92 -8.38
CA PRO A 24 9.01 -10.02 -9.01
C PRO A 24 8.94 -9.93 -10.55
N GLU A 25 9.96 -10.47 -11.23
CA GLU A 25 10.11 -10.36 -12.69
C GLU A 25 8.90 -10.91 -13.47
N SER A 26 8.27 -11.98 -12.96
CA SER A 26 7.04 -12.55 -13.52
C SER A 26 5.86 -11.59 -13.49
N GLU A 27 5.74 -10.80 -12.42
CA GLU A 27 4.66 -9.83 -12.25
C GLU A 27 4.93 -8.57 -13.06
N LEU A 28 6.18 -8.11 -13.13
CA LEU A 28 6.60 -7.04 -14.05
C LEU A 28 6.29 -7.39 -15.50
N ALA A 29 6.48 -8.65 -15.91
CA ALA A 29 6.12 -9.11 -17.25
C ALA A 29 4.61 -9.03 -17.50
N ALA A 30 3.79 -9.41 -16.51
CA ALA A 30 2.34 -9.29 -16.58
C ALA A 30 1.88 -7.82 -16.63
N PHE A 31 2.44 -6.95 -15.80
CA PHE A 31 2.17 -5.50 -15.83
C PHE A 31 2.55 -4.88 -17.18
N LYS A 32 3.67 -5.30 -17.75
CA LYS A 32 4.10 -4.84 -19.07
C LYS A 32 3.13 -5.29 -20.17
N GLN A 33 2.67 -6.54 -20.12
CA GLN A 33 1.68 -7.05 -21.08
C GLN A 33 0.32 -6.35 -20.93
N GLY A 34 -0.15 -6.16 -19.69
CA GLY A 34 -1.37 -5.42 -19.41
C GLY A 34 -1.28 -3.97 -19.89
N PHE A 35 -0.16 -3.30 -19.64
CA PHE A 35 0.08 -1.95 -20.15
C PHE A 35 0.05 -1.90 -21.67
N GLN A 36 0.71 -2.82 -22.36
CA GLN A 36 0.70 -2.90 -23.82
C GLN A 36 -0.68 -3.21 -24.42
N MET A 37 -1.56 -3.84 -23.63
CA MET A 37 -2.94 -4.11 -24.04
C MET A 37 -3.83 -2.88 -23.85
N MET A 38 -3.55 -2.06 -22.84
CA MET A 38 -4.27 -0.83 -22.56
C MET A 38 -3.83 0.33 -23.47
N ASP A 39 -2.52 0.44 -23.75
CA ASP A 39 -1.88 1.44 -24.62
C ASP A 39 -2.22 1.16 -26.10
N TYR A 40 -3.36 1.66 -26.54
CA TYR A 40 -3.96 1.35 -27.83
C TYR A 40 -3.23 2.04 -28.97
N ASP A 41 -2.84 3.30 -28.76
CA ASP A 41 -2.11 4.10 -29.75
C ASP A 41 -0.60 3.84 -29.74
N LYS A 42 -0.09 3.14 -28.72
CA LYS A 42 1.30 2.70 -28.55
C LYS A 42 2.29 3.86 -28.38
N ASP A 43 1.83 4.95 -27.79
CA ASP A 43 2.68 6.10 -27.49
C ASP A 43 3.50 5.91 -26.19
N GLY A 44 3.20 4.85 -25.42
CA GLY A 44 3.87 4.50 -24.17
C GLY A 44 3.33 5.24 -22.94
N VAL A 45 2.18 5.92 -23.07
CA VAL A 45 1.52 6.72 -22.04
C VAL A 45 0.00 6.50 -22.11
N LEU A 46 -0.60 6.01 -21.02
CA LEU A 46 -2.05 5.82 -21.00
C LEU A 46 -2.77 7.17 -20.96
N GLY A 47 -3.46 7.47 -22.05
CA GLY A 47 -4.34 8.61 -22.22
C GLY A 47 -5.80 8.29 -21.93
N LYS A 48 -6.64 9.32 -22.09
CA LYS A 48 -8.09 9.20 -21.91
C LYS A 48 -8.71 8.23 -22.90
N ASP A 49 -8.25 8.26 -24.15
CA ASP A 49 -8.74 7.38 -25.21
C ASP A 49 -8.36 5.92 -24.94
N ASP A 50 -7.15 5.64 -24.46
CA ASP A 50 -6.69 4.30 -24.07
C ASP A 50 -7.53 3.70 -22.93
N LEU A 51 -7.76 4.49 -21.88
CA LEU A 51 -8.62 4.07 -20.77
C LEU A 51 -10.05 3.82 -21.26
N ARG A 52 -10.59 4.69 -22.12
CA ARG A 52 -11.94 4.52 -22.66
C ARG A 52 -12.08 3.23 -23.47
N GLN A 53 -11.11 2.93 -24.33
CA GLN A 53 -11.07 1.67 -25.09
C GLN A 53 -10.93 0.46 -24.17
N THR A 54 -10.08 0.57 -23.14
CA THR A 54 -9.89 -0.49 -22.14
C THR A 54 -11.19 -0.80 -21.41
N PHE A 55 -11.91 0.21 -20.92
CA PHE A 55 -13.17 0.03 -20.22
C PHE A 55 -14.31 -0.47 -21.13
N ASP A 56 -14.33 -0.05 -22.39
CA ASP A 56 -15.25 -0.57 -23.40
C ASP A 56 -15.00 -2.07 -23.65
N TRP A 57 -13.73 -2.47 -23.77
CA TRP A 57 -13.33 -3.88 -23.91
C TRP A 57 -13.71 -4.73 -22.69
N VAL A 58 -13.61 -4.18 -21.48
CA VAL A 58 -14.04 -4.83 -20.22
C VAL A 58 -15.58 -4.87 -20.10
N GLY A 59 -16.31 -4.10 -20.91
CA GLY A 59 -17.77 -4.03 -20.86
C GLY A 59 -18.31 -3.17 -19.71
N ARG A 60 -17.48 -2.30 -19.13
CA ARG A 60 -17.89 -1.35 -18.09
C ARG A 60 -17.97 0.05 -18.70
N PRO A 61 -19.18 0.59 -18.97
CA PRO A 61 -19.30 1.95 -19.50
C PRO A 61 -18.82 2.96 -18.46
N THR A 62 -17.72 3.65 -18.74
CA THR A 62 -17.18 4.74 -17.92
C THR A 62 -17.47 6.09 -18.56
N THR A 63 -17.73 7.09 -17.73
CA THR A 63 -17.98 8.46 -18.18
C THR A 63 -16.67 9.24 -18.36
N ASP A 64 -16.70 10.26 -19.22
CA ASP A 64 -15.59 11.20 -19.36
C ASP A 64 -15.14 11.83 -18.04
N LYS A 65 -16.05 11.98 -17.07
CA LYS A 65 -15.73 12.51 -15.76
C LYS A 65 -14.87 11.52 -14.96
N GLU A 66 -15.29 10.26 -14.88
CA GLU A 66 -14.53 9.20 -14.20
C GLU A 66 -13.14 9.02 -14.82
N LEU A 67 -13.05 9.04 -16.16
CA LEU A 67 -11.76 8.94 -16.85
C LEU A 67 -10.83 10.12 -16.51
N ASN A 68 -11.36 11.34 -16.43
CA ASN A 68 -10.58 12.51 -16.02
C ASN A 68 -10.18 12.44 -14.54
N GLU A 69 -11.04 11.90 -13.66
CA GLU A 69 -10.70 11.68 -12.26
C GLU A 69 -9.54 10.69 -12.14
N MET A 70 -9.60 9.55 -12.83
CA MET A 70 -8.51 8.56 -12.87
C MET A 70 -7.20 9.15 -13.40
N LEU A 71 -7.26 9.95 -14.46
CA LEU A 71 -6.08 10.64 -14.99
C LEU A 71 -5.54 11.71 -14.05
N SER A 72 -6.41 12.34 -13.24
CA SER A 72 -6.02 13.38 -12.28
C SER A 72 -5.37 12.80 -11.03
N GLU A 73 -5.59 11.52 -10.72
CA GLU A 73 -4.91 10.82 -9.61
C GLU A 73 -3.43 10.58 -9.91
N ALA A 74 -3.03 10.57 -11.18
CA ALA A 74 -1.63 10.46 -11.58
C ALA A 74 -0.93 11.82 -11.60
N ASP A 75 0.22 11.92 -10.92
CA ASP A 75 1.08 13.11 -10.96
C ASP A 75 1.92 13.12 -12.26
N GLY A 76 1.26 13.32 -13.40
CA GLY A 76 1.86 13.41 -14.73
C GLY A 76 1.50 12.23 -15.67
N PRO A 77 2.25 12.05 -16.78
CA PRO A 77 1.92 11.04 -17.78
C PRO A 77 1.97 9.62 -17.20
N ILE A 78 0.91 8.84 -17.43
CA ILE A 78 0.79 7.46 -16.94
C ILE A 78 1.57 6.52 -17.87
N ASN A 79 2.90 6.58 -17.78
CA ASN A 79 3.76 5.57 -18.38
C ASN A 79 3.87 4.34 -17.44
N LEU A 80 4.39 3.22 -17.96
CA LEU A 80 4.55 1.98 -17.18
C LEU A 80 5.30 2.20 -15.85
N VAL A 81 6.32 3.04 -15.82
CA VAL A 81 7.11 3.32 -14.61
C VAL A 81 6.26 4.01 -13.55
N ASN A 82 5.49 5.02 -13.95
CA ASN A 82 4.62 5.77 -13.06
C ASN A 82 3.45 4.90 -12.59
N LEU A 83 2.86 4.10 -13.49
CA LEU A 83 1.80 3.15 -13.16
C LEU A 83 2.27 2.14 -12.12
N LEU A 84 3.44 1.52 -12.33
CA LEU A 84 4.04 0.62 -11.34
C LEU A 84 4.36 1.34 -10.02
N GLY A 85 4.76 2.61 -10.06
CA GLY A 85 4.96 3.42 -8.87
C GLY A 85 3.67 3.68 -8.10
N MET A 86 2.55 3.89 -8.79
CA MET A 86 1.21 4.02 -8.21
C MET A 86 0.73 2.69 -7.63
N PHE A 87 0.91 1.57 -8.34
CA PHE A 87 0.62 0.24 -7.81
C PHE A 87 1.48 -0.09 -6.59
N ALA A 88 2.78 0.22 -6.63
CA ALA A 88 3.66 0.00 -5.49
C ALA A 88 3.23 0.86 -4.29
N ALA A 89 2.85 2.12 -4.53
CA ALA A 89 2.34 3.01 -3.49
C ALA A 89 1.00 2.51 -2.92
N HIS A 90 0.10 2.04 -3.78
CA HIS A 90 -1.21 1.52 -3.39
C HIS A 90 -1.12 0.18 -2.65
N MET A 91 -0.30 -0.76 -3.12
CA MET A 91 -0.01 -2.02 -2.43
C MET A 91 0.78 -1.81 -1.13
N SER A 92 1.64 -0.79 -1.06
CA SER A 92 2.30 -0.37 0.20
C SER A 92 1.37 0.41 1.15
N GLY A 93 0.15 0.75 0.70
CA GLY A 93 -0.81 1.56 1.45
C GLY A 93 -1.65 0.76 2.46
N ASP A 94 -1.78 -0.56 2.27
CA ASP A 94 -2.59 -1.44 3.13
C ASP A 94 -1.82 -2.63 3.72
N ALA A 95 -0.58 -2.86 3.28
CA ALA A 95 0.31 -3.86 3.88
C ALA A 95 1.65 -3.19 4.25
N TYR A 96 1.92 -3.12 5.55
CA TYR A 96 3.28 -2.85 6.02
C TYR A 96 4.15 -4.02 5.58
N ASP A 97 5.32 -3.74 4.99
CA ASP A 97 6.27 -4.80 4.62
C ASP A 97 6.58 -5.68 5.84
N ASP A 98 6.61 -7.01 5.65
CA ASP A 98 6.96 -8.01 6.66
C ASP A 98 8.18 -7.60 7.48
N GLN A 99 9.20 -7.02 6.84
CA GLN A 99 10.42 -6.59 7.51
C GLN A 99 10.18 -5.40 8.45
N THR A 100 9.35 -4.44 8.05
CA THR A 100 8.95 -3.26 8.82
C THR A 100 8.05 -3.65 9.98
N VAL A 101 7.06 -4.52 9.76
CA VAL A 101 6.22 -5.11 10.82
C VAL A 101 7.10 -5.86 11.81
N LYS A 102 7.97 -6.73 11.31
CA LYS A 102 8.88 -7.52 12.14
C LYS A 102 9.82 -6.64 12.96
N ASN A 103 10.35 -5.57 12.40
CA ASN A 103 11.20 -4.63 13.14
C ASN A 103 10.41 -3.85 14.20
N ALA A 104 9.18 -3.44 13.89
CA ALA A 104 8.32 -2.75 14.84
C ALA A 104 7.91 -3.66 16.01
N ILE A 105 7.52 -4.90 15.71
CA ILE A 105 7.08 -5.89 16.72
C ILE A 105 8.26 -6.50 17.48
N SER A 106 9.46 -6.60 16.87
CA SER A 106 10.66 -7.08 17.57
C SER A 106 11.07 -6.20 18.76
N GLY A 107 10.60 -4.94 18.83
CA GLY A 107 10.79 -4.10 20.02
C GLY A 107 9.91 -4.53 21.21
N PHE A 108 8.84 -5.28 20.95
CA PHE A 108 7.91 -5.82 21.93
C PHE A 108 8.10 -7.32 22.20
N ASP A 109 8.83 -8.02 21.34
CA ASP A 109 9.18 -9.43 21.50
C ASP A 109 9.98 -9.67 22.79
N LYS A 110 9.49 -10.61 23.60
CA LYS A 110 10.20 -11.21 24.72
C LYS A 110 10.18 -12.71 24.52
N ASN A 111 11.31 -13.26 24.09
CA ASN A 111 11.50 -14.71 23.88
C ASN A 111 10.52 -15.32 22.86
N GLY A 112 10.21 -14.63 21.76
CA GLY A 112 9.29 -15.15 20.74
C GLY A 112 7.80 -14.96 21.08
N LYS A 113 7.50 -14.25 22.16
CA LYS A 113 6.14 -13.90 22.61
C LYS A 113 6.01 -12.38 22.79
N VAL A 114 4.82 -11.85 22.51
CA VAL A 114 4.46 -10.45 22.76
C VAL A 114 3.35 -10.39 23.80
N ASP A 115 3.56 -9.55 24.82
CA ASP A 115 2.58 -9.28 25.87
C ASP A 115 1.50 -8.33 25.34
N LEU A 116 0.26 -8.84 25.25
CA LEU A 116 -0.85 -8.09 24.65
C LEU A 116 -1.34 -6.95 25.53
N GLU A 117 -1.23 -7.05 26.85
CA GLU A 117 -1.60 -5.95 27.76
C GLU A 117 -0.65 -4.76 27.61
N LEU A 118 0.64 -5.03 27.47
CA LEU A 118 1.66 -4.02 27.21
C LEU A 118 1.46 -3.40 25.82
N LEU A 119 1.19 -4.23 24.81
CA LEU A 119 0.89 -3.77 23.46
C LEU A 119 -0.36 -2.90 23.44
N ARG A 120 -1.45 -3.33 24.09
CA ARG A 120 -2.70 -2.58 24.28
C ARG A 120 -2.46 -1.21 24.88
N LYS A 121 -1.70 -1.16 25.98
CA LYS A 121 -1.38 0.07 26.67
C LYS A 121 -0.62 1.03 25.75
N ARG A 122 0.28 0.52 24.91
CA ARG A 122 0.99 1.38 23.96
C ARG A 122 0.11 1.81 22.79
N LEU A 123 -0.70 0.94 22.20
CA LEU A 123 -1.61 1.30 21.10
C LEU A 123 -2.72 2.27 21.53
N THR A 124 -3.07 2.32 22.81
CA THR A 124 -4.06 3.26 23.38
C THR A 124 -3.44 4.54 23.96
N THR A 125 -2.14 4.56 24.24
CA THR A 125 -1.46 5.69 24.92
C THR A 125 -0.38 6.35 24.06
N GLU A 126 0.23 5.63 23.13
CA GLU A 126 1.32 6.07 22.24
C GLU A 126 0.88 5.93 20.77
N GLY A 127 0.37 7.03 20.22
CA GLY A 127 -0.05 7.15 18.83
C GLY A 127 -0.73 8.51 18.61
N ASP A 128 -0.73 9.01 17.37
CA ASP A 128 -1.51 10.22 16.99
C ASP A 128 -3.03 9.92 17.04
N ASP A 129 -3.39 8.67 16.77
CA ASP A 129 -4.76 8.13 16.81
C ASP A 129 -4.79 6.85 17.67
N PRO A 130 -5.21 6.93 18.94
CA PRO A 130 -5.25 5.78 19.83
C PRO A 130 -6.35 4.80 19.41
N PHE A 131 -6.02 3.52 19.38
CA PHE A 131 -6.99 2.46 19.06
C PHE A 131 -8.04 2.32 20.17
N SER A 132 -9.28 1.99 19.80
CA SER A 132 -10.29 1.64 20.79
C SER A 132 -9.97 0.30 21.43
N ASN A 133 -10.31 0.17 22.70
CA ASN A 133 -10.23 -1.11 23.40
C ASN A 133 -11.05 -2.20 22.71
N ASP A 134 -12.18 -1.85 22.09
CA ASP A 134 -13.07 -2.77 21.36
C ASP A 134 -12.41 -3.33 20.09
N ASP A 135 -11.70 -2.46 19.35
CA ASP A 135 -10.98 -2.86 18.13
C ASP A 135 -9.81 -3.78 18.46
N LEU A 136 -9.10 -3.48 19.56
CA LEU A 136 -7.99 -4.30 20.03
C LEU A 136 -8.47 -5.66 20.56
N ASP A 137 -9.62 -5.71 21.23
CA ASP A 137 -10.22 -6.97 21.70
C ASP A 137 -10.52 -7.89 20.51
N THR A 138 -11.16 -7.34 19.47
CA THR A 138 -11.48 -8.06 18.23
C THR A 138 -10.24 -8.64 17.56
N VAL A 139 -9.15 -7.85 17.48
CA VAL A 139 -7.90 -8.30 16.89
C VAL A 139 -7.20 -9.33 17.78
N PHE A 140 -7.19 -9.13 19.10
CA PHE A 140 -6.49 -10.01 20.03
C PHE A 140 -7.20 -11.35 20.22
N GLU A 141 -8.53 -11.39 20.18
CA GLU A 141 -9.29 -12.64 20.11
C GLU A 141 -8.94 -13.45 18.86
N ALA A 142 -8.75 -12.78 17.71
CA ALA A 142 -8.38 -13.43 16.46
C ALA A 142 -6.96 -14.03 16.47
N LEU A 143 -6.05 -13.49 17.29
CA LEU A 143 -4.65 -13.89 17.35
C LEU A 143 -4.37 -15.13 18.22
N GLY A 144 -5.34 -15.56 19.04
CA GLY A 144 -5.20 -16.74 19.90
C GLY A 144 -4.21 -16.52 21.05
N VAL A 145 -4.68 -15.85 22.10
CA VAL A 145 -3.89 -15.55 23.31
C VAL A 145 -3.61 -16.82 24.11
N ASP A 146 -2.37 -16.99 24.59
CA ASP A 146 -2.01 -18.08 25.50
C ASP A 146 -2.48 -17.84 26.95
N ASP A 147 -2.38 -18.88 27.80
CA ASP A 147 -2.81 -18.85 29.21
C ASP A 147 -2.11 -17.75 30.04
N GLU A 148 -0.99 -17.22 29.56
CA GLU A 148 -0.19 -16.17 30.19
C GLU A 148 -0.51 -14.77 29.63
N GLY A 149 -1.47 -14.66 28.70
CA GLY A 149 -1.86 -13.37 28.10
C GLY A 149 -0.95 -12.92 26.94
N ASN A 150 -0.12 -13.81 26.39
CA ASN A 150 0.82 -13.48 25.31
C ASN A 150 0.39 -14.07 23.96
N VAL A 151 0.89 -13.47 22.89
CA VAL A 151 0.76 -13.99 21.52
C VAL A 151 2.14 -14.36 20.97
N ALA A 152 2.22 -15.42 20.17
CA ALA A 152 3.45 -15.73 19.45
C ALA A 152 3.79 -14.60 18.47
N THR A 153 5.02 -14.11 18.51
CA THR A 153 5.48 -12.97 17.71
C THR A 153 5.28 -13.19 16.21
N ASN A 154 5.48 -14.41 15.73
CA ASN A 154 5.25 -14.76 14.33
C ASN A 154 3.78 -14.62 13.93
N VAL A 155 2.84 -14.99 14.80
CA VAL A 155 1.39 -14.88 14.55
C VAL A 155 0.97 -13.41 14.49
N LEU A 156 1.52 -12.58 15.38
CA LEU A 156 1.27 -11.14 15.37
C LEU A 156 1.85 -10.45 14.12
N ILE A 157 3.06 -10.84 13.70
CA ILE A 157 3.66 -10.33 12.46
C ILE A 157 2.83 -10.76 11.25
N GLU A 158 2.41 -12.03 11.20
CA GLU A 158 1.60 -12.55 10.10
C GLU A 158 0.27 -11.80 10.00
N ALA A 159 -0.45 -11.61 11.11
CA ALA A 159 -1.72 -10.89 11.12
C ALA A 159 -1.62 -9.41 10.74
N LEU A 160 -0.50 -8.76 11.08
CA LEU A 160 -0.24 -7.36 10.72
C LEU A 160 0.30 -7.20 9.30
N SER A 161 0.98 -8.22 8.77
CA SER A 161 1.58 -8.19 7.44
C SER A 161 0.63 -8.69 6.35
N SER A 162 -0.19 -9.69 6.66
CA SER A 162 -1.20 -10.21 5.73
C SER A 162 -2.38 -9.25 5.54
N GLY A 163 -2.46 -8.20 6.36
CA GLY A 163 -3.71 -7.49 6.61
C GLY A 163 -4.70 -8.43 7.31
N ALA A 164 -5.40 -7.93 8.32
CA ALA A 164 -6.58 -8.61 8.82
C ALA A 164 -7.62 -8.67 7.68
N GLY A 165 -7.62 -9.76 6.90
CA GLY A 165 -8.53 -9.93 5.78
C GLY A 165 -7.97 -10.67 4.58
N SER A 166 -7.51 -11.90 4.77
CA SER A 166 -7.71 -12.92 3.73
C SER A 166 -8.42 -14.10 4.38
N SER A 167 -9.74 -14.03 4.23
CA SER A 167 -10.73 -15.04 4.58
C SER A 167 -10.32 -16.44 4.14
N GLU A 168 -10.54 -17.42 5.01
CA GLU A 168 -10.94 -18.76 4.62
C GLU A 168 -12.14 -19.21 5.46
#